data_AF-A0A3P7NV12-F1
#
_entry.id   AF-A0A3P7NV12-F1
#
_cell.length_a   1.000
_cell.length_b   1.000
_cell.length_c   1.000
_cell.angle_alpha   90.00
_cell.angle_beta   90.00
_cell.angle_gamma   90.00
#
_symmetry.space_group_name_H-M   'P 1'
#
loop_
_entity.id
_entity.type
_entity.pdbx_description
1 polymer ?
#
loop_
_entity_poly.entity_id
_entity_poly.type
_entity_poly.pdbx_seq_one_letter_code
_entity_poly.pdbx_strand_id
1 'polypeptide(L)'
;MALTAEFLRFVLLGFCVAYCVIGICFAGIGLYDIVLMQSLPDVSFTVIWVPTLLLVLGISLGFVAVFGSVGAGRRNKCLLITFATESILMLLAPLAFAIFALIMGGRIFALTLEVFKKDQSAATAWWGPIEMAFNCCGVNGPDDYTTISIPGTCCEPETIVCASENAYKRVSKKL
;
A
#
# COMPACT_ATOMS: atom_id res chain seq x y z
N MET A 1 11.74 34.44 20.24
CA MET A 1 11.71 34.12 18.79
C MET A 1 12.82 33.17 18.33
N ALA A 2 14.04 33.20 18.90
CA ALA A 2 15.10 32.25 18.50
C ALA A 2 14.84 30.80 18.96
N LEU A 3 14.39 30.61 20.21
CA LEU A 3 14.12 29.27 20.78
C LEU A 3 13.03 28.49 20.01
N THR A 4 12.00 29.19 19.54
CA THR A 4 10.89 28.61 18.77
C THR A 4 11.32 28.15 17.38
N ALA A 5 12.28 28.84 16.75
CA ALA A 5 12.76 28.49 15.41
C ALA A 5 13.69 27.27 15.42
N GLU A 6 14.51 27.12 16.47
CA GLU A 6 15.37 25.93 16.61
C GLU A 6 14.55 24.68 16.93
N PHE A 7 13.53 24.77 17.81
CA PHE A 7 12.63 23.65 18.08
C PHE A 7 11.88 23.19 16.82
N LEU A 8 11.39 24.13 16.01
CA LEU A 8 10.71 23.82 14.75
C LEU A 8 11.60 23.06 13.77
N ARG A 9 12.91 23.37 13.71
CA ARG A 9 13.87 22.66 12.86
C ARG A 9 14.05 21.21 13.29
N PHE A 10 14.19 20.95 14.60
CA PHE A 10 14.31 19.58 15.10
C PHE A 10 13.06 18.76 14.78
N VAL A 11 11.87 19.34 14.95
CA VAL A 11 10.61 18.68 14.60
C VAL A 11 10.52 18.40 13.09
N LEU A 12 10.84 19.38 12.24
CA LEU A 12 10.87 19.22 10.78
C LEU A 12 11.83 18.10 10.35
N LEU A 13 13.04 18.08 10.92
CA LEU A 13 14.03 17.05 10.60
C LEU A 13 13.56 15.66 11.04
N GLY A 14 12.99 15.52 12.24
CA GLY A 14 12.44 14.26 12.72
C GLY A 14 11.34 13.72 11.80
N PHE A 15 10.44 14.61 11.36
CA PHE A 15 9.38 14.25 10.43
C PHE A 15 9.90 13.86 9.04
N CYS A 16 10.91 14.58 8.53
CA CYS A 16 11.55 14.25 7.26
C CYS A 16 12.24 12.88 7.32
N VAL A 17 12.91 12.55 8.43
CA VAL A 17 13.52 11.22 8.63
C VAL A 17 12.45 10.13 8.63
N ALA A 18 11.34 10.34 9.34
CA ALA A 18 10.22 9.38 9.34
C ALA A 18 9.65 9.18 7.93
N TYR A 19 9.42 10.26 7.17
CA TYR A 19 8.97 10.16 5.78
C TYR A 19 9.97 9.50 4.85
N CYS A 20 11.28 9.72 5.04
CA CYS A 20 12.32 9.01 4.31
C CYS A 20 12.19 7.48 4.51
N VAL A 21 12.06 7.04 5.76
CA VAL A 21 11.94 5.61 6.08
C VAL A 21 10.67 5.03 5.48
N ILE A 22 9.53 5.69 5.65
CA ILE A 22 8.24 5.26 5.08
C ILE A 22 8.32 5.22 3.54
N GLY A 23 8.90 6.24 2.92
CA GLY A 23 9.06 6.32 1.47
C GLY A 23 9.92 5.19 0.90
N ILE A 24 11.03 4.85 1.56
CA ILE A 24 11.88 3.71 1.18
C ILE A 24 11.11 2.39 1.30
N CYS A 25 10.35 2.19 2.39
CA CYS A 25 9.52 1.00 2.55
C CYS A 25 8.48 0.88 1.44
N PHE A 26 7.72 1.93 1.14
CA PHE A 26 6.71 1.91 0.08
C PHE A 26 7.31 1.72 -1.31
N ALA A 27 8.43 2.38 -1.62
CA ALA A 27 9.12 2.18 -2.88
C ALA A 27 9.65 0.74 -3.02
N GLY A 28 10.20 0.18 -1.94
CA GLY A 28 10.70 -1.20 -1.92
C GLY A 28 9.59 -2.23 -2.12
N ILE A 29 8.47 -2.09 -1.39
CA ILE A 29 7.30 -2.97 -1.53
C ILE A 29 6.72 -2.84 -2.94
N GLY A 30 6.49 -1.61 -3.43
CA GLY A 30 5.93 -1.39 -4.76
C GLY A 30 6.82 -1.95 -5.87
N LEU A 31 8.14 -1.80 -5.78
CA LEU A 31 9.07 -2.38 -6.75
C LEU A 31 9.04 -3.91 -6.71
N TYR A 32 9.05 -4.50 -5.51
CA TYR A 32 8.95 -5.95 -5.33
C TYR A 32 7.67 -6.51 -5.96
N ASP A 33 6.54 -5.87 -5.70
CA ASP A 33 5.23 -6.27 -6.22
C ASP A 33 5.14 -6.18 -7.74
N ILE A 34 5.73 -5.14 -8.35
CA ILE A 34 5.78 -5.00 -9.81
C ILE A 34 6.56 -6.16 -10.42
N VAL A 35 7.74 -6.49 -9.87
CA VAL A 35 8.58 -7.57 -10.39
C VAL A 35 7.89 -8.93 -10.24
N LEU A 36 7.21 -9.16 -9.12
CA LEU A 36 6.43 -10.37 -8.88
C LEU A 36 5.30 -10.51 -9.90
N MET A 37 4.52 -9.44 -10.11
CA MET A 37 3.39 -9.45 -11.05
C MET A 37 3.84 -9.62 -12.50
N GLN A 38 4.95 -8.99 -12.90
CA GLN A 38 5.50 -9.16 -14.26
C GLN A 38 5.97 -10.59 -14.56
N SER A 39 6.25 -11.39 -13.53
CA SER A 39 6.67 -12.78 -13.67
C SER A 39 5.51 -13.74 -13.93
N LEU A 40 4.26 -13.29 -13.77
CA LEU A 40 3.05 -14.10 -13.94
C LEU A 40 2.53 -14.00 -15.37
N PRO A 41 2.29 -15.13 -16.06
CA PRO A 41 1.68 -15.12 -17.39
C PRO A 41 0.22 -14.65 -17.31
N ASP A 42 -0.18 -13.76 -18.22
CA ASP A 42 -1.55 -13.25 -18.39
C ASP A 42 -2.11 -12.32 -17.30
N VAL A 43 -1.27 -11.65 -16.50
CA VAL A 43 -1.75 -10.55 -15.67
C VAL A 43 -2.09 -9.34 -16.55
N SER A 44 -3.34 -8.90 -16.50
CA SER A 44 -3.78 -7.67 -17.16
C SER A 44 -2.95 -6.49 -16.67
N PHE A 45 -2.61 -5.54 -17.56
CA PHE A 45 -1.95 -4.28 -17.17
C PHE A 45 -2.68 -3.59 -16.00
N THR A 46 -3.99 -3.78 -15.89
CA THR A 46 -4.85 -3.22 -14.83
C THR A 46 -4.44 -3.60 -13.41
N VAL A 47 -3.81 -4.76 -13.18
CA VAL A 47 -3.40 -5.20 -11.84
C VAL A 47 -2.09 -4.53 -11.40
N ILE A 48 -1.25 -4.11 -12.36
CA ILE A 48 0.06 -3.48 -12.11
C ILE A 48 -0.09 -2.00 -11.67
N TRP A 49 -1.24 -1.37 -11.91
CA TRP A 49 -1.44 0.04 -11.54
C TRP A 49 -1.38 0.25 -10.03
N VAL A 50 -1.88 -0.70 -9.23
CA VAL A 50 -1.87 -0.59 -7.76
C VAL A 50 -0.44 -0.52 -7.19
N PRO A 51 0.46 -1.49 -7.47
CA PRO A 51 1.83 -1.40 -6.98
C PRO A 51 2.64 -0.26 -7.63
N THR A 52 2.29 0.14 -8.86
CA THR A 52 2.87 1.34 -9.50
C THR A 52 2.54 2.62 -8.73
N LEU A 53 1.29 2.80 -8.31
CA LEU A 53 0.89 3.94 -7.48
C LEU A 53 1.63 3.94 -6.14
N LEU A 54 1.82 2.78 -5.52
CA LEU A 54 2.59 2.63 -4.29
C LEU A 54 4.05 3.07 -4.46
N LEU A 55 4.68 2.70 -5.58
CA LEU A 55 6.04 3.12 -5.93
C LEU A 55 6.13 4.64 -6.13
N VAL A 56 5.20 5.24 -6.87
CA VAL A 56 5.15 6.70 -7.11
C VAL A 56 4.97 7.46 -5.80
N LEU A 57 4.11 6.96 -4.89
CA LEU A 57 3.94 7.51 -3.55
C LEU A 57 5.23 7.42 -2.72
N GLY A 58 5.94 6.28 -2.75
CA GLY A 58 7.21 6.12 -2.05
C GLY A 58 8.29 7.11 -2.54
N ILE A 59 8.40 7.28 -3.86
CA ILE A 59 9.37 8.21 -4.47
C ILE A 59 9.05 9.66 -4.09
N SER A 60 7.77 10.06 -4.15
CA SER A 60 7.35 11.41 -3.81
C SER A 60 7.54 11.72 -2.31
N LEU A 61 7.34 10.76 -1.40
CA LEU A 61 7.74 10.89 0.01
C LEU A 61 9.25 11.09 0.17
N GLY A 62 10.06 10.42 -0.65
CA GLY A 62 11.51 10.62 -0.70
C GLY A 62 11.88 12.06 -1.08
N PHE A 63 11.22 12.64 -2.09
CA PHE A 63 11.42 14.06 -2.45
C PHE A 63 11.08 15.01 -1.31
N VAL A 64 9.94 14.78 -0.63
CA VAL A 64 9.54 15.58 0.55
C VAL A 64 10.63 15.53 1.63
N ALA A 65 11.19 14.35 1.90
CA ALA A 65 12.21 14.19 2.92
C ALA A 65 13.57 14.83 2.56
N VAL A 66 14.00 14.74 1.29
CA VAL A 66 15.23 15.39 0.80
C VAL A 66 15.08 16.91 0.83
N PHE A 67 14.00 17.45 0.28
CA PHE A 67 13.78 18.89 0.28
C PHE A 67 13.57 19.46 1.68
N GLY A 68 12.88 18.74 2.56
CA GLY A 68 12.70 19.15 3.95
C GLY A 68 14.00 19.16 4.75
N SER A 69 14.83 18.11 4.62
CA SER A 69 16.12 18.02 5.33
C SER A 69 17.15 19.05 4.83
N VAL A 70 17.32 19.19 3.50
CA VAL A 70 18.23 20.18 2.91
C VAL A 70 17.70 21.60 3.12
N GLY A 71 16.39 21.82 3.03
CA GLY A 71 15.74 23.11 3.25
C GLY A 71 15.91 23.62 4.68
N ALA A 72 15.76 22.75 5.68
CA ALA A 72 15.99 23.06 7.08
C ALA A 72 17.47 23.41 7.35
N GLY A 73 18.40 22.67 6.76
CA GLY A 73 19.85 22.86 6.95
C GLY A 73 20.41 24.10 6.26
N ARG A 74 20.02 24.37 5.01
CA ARG A 74 20.60 25.48 4.21
C ARG A 74 19.93 26.84 4.40
N ARG A 75 18.92 26.94 5.28
CA ARG A 75 18.07 28.15 5.47
C ARG A 75 17.58 28.73 4.13
N ASN A 76 17.44 27.89 3.11
CA ASN A 76 17.06 28.35 1.77
C ASN A 76 15.53 28.39 1.68
N LYS A 77 15.00 29.62 1.62
CA LYS A 77 13.55 29.87 1.53
C LYS A 77 12.92 29.17 0.32
N CYS A 78 13.63 29.11 -0.81
CA CYS A 78 13.11 28.46 -2.02
C CYS A 78 12.87 26.97 -1.81
N LEU A 79 13.84 26.26 -1.19
CA LEU A 79 13.68 24.83 -0.85
C LEU A 79 12.59 24.58 0.18
N LEU A 80 12.41 25.51 1.13
CA LEU A 80 11.36 25.40 2.13
C LEU A 80 9.96 25.63 1.51
N ILE A 81 9.86 26.51 0.51
CA ILE A 81 8.64 26.73 -0.26
C ILE A 81 8.32 25.47 -1.08
N THR A 82 9.28 24.88 -1.79
CA THR A 82 9.03 23.64 -2.56
C THR A 82 8.65 22.47 -1.64
N PHE A 83 9.27 22.36 -0.47
CA PHE A 83 8.84 21.37 0.54
C PHE A 83 7.38 21.58 0.96
N ALA A 84 6.98 22.83 1.21
CA ALA A 84 5.61 23.13 1.59
C ALA A 84 4.61 22.83 0.47
N THR A 85 4.95 23.13 -0.79
CA THR A 85 4.07 22.83 -1.93
C THR A 85 3.87 21.34 -2.13
N GLU A 86 4.95 20.54 -2.07
CA GLU A 86 4.87 19.08 -2.16
C GLU A 86 4.08 18.48 -0.99
N SER A 87 4.26 19.02 0.21
CA SER A 87 3.52 18.57 1.40
C SER A 87 2.01 18.84 1.29
N ILE A 88 1.61 19.96 0.68
CA ILE A 88 0.20 20.27 0.40
C ILE A 88 -0.38 19.28 -0.63
N LEU A 89 0.37 18.97 -1.69
CA LEU A 89 -0.06 17.97 -2.68
C LEU A 89 -0.26 16.60 -2.03
N MET A 90 0.66 16.19 -1.16
CA MET A 90 0.54 14.96 -0.37
C MET A 90 -0.65 14.96 0.59
N LEU A 91 -1.09 16.12 1.08
CA LEU A 91 -2.28 16.23 1.90
C LEU A 91 -3.58 16.10 1.08
N LEU A 92 -3.55 16.52 -0.18
CA LEU A 92 -4.70 16.44 -1.10
C LEU A 92 -4.79 15.07 -1.80
N ALA A 93 -3.68 14.38 -2.02
CA ALA A 93 -3.64 13.09 -2.70
C ALA A 93 -4.54 12.00 -2.06
N PRO A 94 -4.61 11.86 -0.72
CA PRO A 94 -5.50 10.90 -0.07
C PRO A 94 -6.98 11.13 -0.37
N LEU A 95 -7.42 12.39 -0.56
CA LEU A 95 -8.80 12.70 -0.93
C LEU A 95 -9.11 12.19 -2.35
N ALA A 96 -8.18 12.42 -3.29
CA ALA A 96 -8.31 11.90 -4.65
C ALA A 96 -8.29 10.36 -4.67
N PHE A 97 -7.41 9.75 -3.88
CA PHE A 97 -7.33 8.30 -3.75
C PHE A 97 -8.60 7.70 -3.14
N ALA A 98 -9.18 8.33 -2.12
CA ALA A 98 -10.42 7.89 -1.51
C ALA A 98 -11.58 7.87 -2.53
N ILE A 99 -11.73 8.94 -3.31
CA ILE A 99 -12.74 9.02 -4.37
C ILE A 99 -12.48 7.97 -5.45
N PHE A 100 -11.23 7.82 -5.89
CA PHE A 100 -10.85 6.81 -6.88
C PHE A 100 -11.17 5.39 -6.38
N ALA A 101 -10.87 5.08 -5.12
CA ALA A 101 -11.15 3.79 -4.52
C ALA A 101 -12.65 3.50 -4.42
N LEU A 102 -13.49 4.50 -4.16
CA LEU A 102 -14.95 4.34 -4.14
C LEU A 102 -15.51 4.02 -5.53
N ILE A 103 -14.97 4.62 -6.58
CA ILE A 103 -15.46 4.43 -7.95
C ILE A 103 -14.90 3.15 -8.59
N MET A 104 -13.59 2.94 -8.46
CA MET A 104 -12.85 1.89 -9.16
C MET A 104 -12.57 0.66 -8.30
N GLY A 105 -12.78 0.73 -6.98
CA GLY A 105 -12.49 -0.37 -6.06
C GLY A 105 -13.16 -1.66 -6.51
N GLY A 106 -14.44 -1.63 -6.85
CA GLY A 106 -15.17 -2.82 -7.33
C GLY A 106 -14.55 -3.46 -8.58
N ARG A 107 -14.00 -2.67 -9.50
CA ARG A 107 -13.32 -3.20 -10.70
C ARG A 107 -11.97 -3.82 -10.37
N ILE A 108 -11.20 -3.20 -9.47
CA ILE A 108 -9.91 -3.72 -9.00
C ILE A 108 -10.12 -5.05 -8.27
N PHE A 109 -11.17 -5.16 -7.45
CA PHE A 109 -11.55 -6.41 -6.78
C PHE A 109 -11.95 -7.51 -7.77
N ALA A 110 -12.69 -7.19 -8.83
CA ALA A 110 -13.07 -8.17 -9.84
C ALA A 110 -11.84 -8.71 -10.61
N LEU A 111 -10.91 -7.84 -10.96
CA LEU A 111 -9.70 -8.21 -11.70
C LEU A 111 -8.72 -9.03 -10.85
N THR A 112 -8.62 -8.74 -9.56
CA THR A 112 -7.82 -9.55 -8.63
C THR A 112 -8.38 -10.96 -8.49
N LEU A 113 -9.71 -11.12 -8.44
CA LEU A 113 -10.35 -12.45 -8.47
C LEU A 113 -10.04 -13.25 -9.75
N GLU A 114 -9.99 -12.61 -10.91
CA GLU A 114 -9.64 -13.29 -12.16
C GLU A 114 -8.21 -13.81 -12.15
N VAL A 115 -7.26 -13.06 -11.58
CA VAL A 115 -5.87 -13.50 -11.40
C VAL A 115 -5.81 -14.69 -10.45
N PHE A 116 -6.54 -14.65 -9.32
CA PHE A 116 -6.53 -15.73 -8.33
C PHE A 116 -7.06 -17.05 -8.87
N LYS A 117 -8.07 -17.01 -9.73
CA LYS A 117 -8.61 -18.24 -10.36
C LYS A 117 -7.61 -18.90 -11.31
N LYS A 118 -6.69 -18.14 -11.87
CA LYS A 118 -5.78 -18.60 -12.92
C LYS A 118 -4.44 -19.08 -12.37
N ASP A 119 -3.95 -18.46 -11.29
CA ASP A 119 -2.66 -18.81 -10.70
C ASP A 119 -2.72 -18.81 -9.15
N GLN A 120 -2.67 -20.01 -8.59
CA GLN A 120 -2.72 -20.24 -7.14
C GLN A 120 -1.45 -19.75 -6.42
N SER A 121 -0.30 -19.74 -7.11
CA SER A 121 0.96 -19.27 -6.54
C SER A 121 0.96 -17.76 -6.37
N ALA A 122 0.45 -17.03 -7.39
CA ALA A 122 0.24 -15.59 -7.35
C ALA A 122 -0.75 -15.17 -6.27
N ALA A 123 -1.86 -15.90 -6.15
CA ALA A 123 -2.87 -15.66 -5.12
C ALA A 123 -2.25 -15.75 -3.72
N THR A 124 -1.54 -16.84 -3.44
CA THR A 124 -0.96 -17.05 -2.11
C THR A 124 0.14 -16.03 -1.80
N ALA A 125 0.99 -15.69 -2.78
CA ALA A 125 2.11 -14.78 -2.58
C ALA A 125 1.71 -13.31 -2.40
N TRP A 126 0.69 -12.85 -3.13
CA TRP A 126 0.30 -11.44 -3.11
C TRP A 126 -0.94 -11.16 -2.26
N TRP A 127 -1.92 -12.05 -2.30
CA TRP A 127 -3.19 -11.89 -1.59
C TRP A 127 -3.16 -12.47 -0.18
N GLY A 128 -2.42 -13.57 0.02
CA GLY A 128 -2.30 -14.21 1.33
C GLY A 128 -1.85 -13.26 2.47
N PRO A 129 -0.86 -12.38 2.28
CA PRO A 129 -0.50 -11.38 3.28
C PRO A 129 -1.63 -10.39 3.60
N ILE A 130 -2.45 -10.03 2.60
CA ILE A 130 -3.60 -9.13 2.76
C ILE A 130 -4.70 -9.85 3.57
N GLU A 131 -4.98 -11.10 3.24
CA GLU A 131 -5.94 -11.94 3.96
C GLU A 131 -5.56 -12.10 5.44
N MET A 132 -4.29 -12.35 5.72
CA MET A 132 -3.78 -12.45 7.09
C MET A 132 -3.78 -11.09 7.81
N ALA A 133 -3.44 -10.00 7.13
CA ALA A 133 -3.41 -8.66 7.74
C ALA A 133 -4.80 -8.14 8.10
N PHE A 134 -5.82 -8.48 7.30
CA PHE A 134 -7.20 -8.04 7.50
C PHE A 134 -8.10 -9.11 8.12
N ASN A 135 -7.58 -10.30 8.45
CA ASN A 135 -8.33 -11.48 8.88
C ASN A 135 -9.56 -11.70 7.99
N CYS A 136 -9.31 -11.78 6.69
CA CYS A 136 -10.34 -12.00 5.67
C CYS A 136 -9.95 -13.16 4.77
N CYS A 137 -10.93 -13.76 4.10
CA CYS A 137 -10.70 -14.81 3.13
C CYS A 137 -11.51 -14.54 1.86
N GLY A 138 -10.82 -14.40 0.74
CA GLY A 138 -11.41 -14.00 -0.53
C GLY A 138 -12.01 -12.58 -0.49
N VAL A 139 -12.71 -12.21 -1.56
CA VAL A 139 -13.37 -10.89 -1.67
C VAL A 139 -14.76 -10.95 -1.03
N ASN A 140 -15.49 -12.03 -1.28
CA ASN A 140 -16.84 -12.30 -0.82
C ASN A 140 -16.91 -13.38 0.27
N GLY A 141 -15.81 -14.09 0.50
CA GLY A 141 -15.72 -15.18 1.47
C GLY A 141 -14.85 -16.33 0.95
N PRO A 142 -14.69 -17.39 1.77
CA PRO A 142 -13.91 -18.57 1.40
C PRO A 142 -14.45 -19.30 0.16
N ASP A 143 -15.73 -19.09 -0.17
CA ASP A 143 -16.36 -19.65 -1.36
C ASP A 143 -15.81 -19.07 -2.68
N ASP A 144 -15.04 -17.97 -2.66
CA ASP A 144 -14.40 -17.44 -3.87
C ASP A 144 -13.31 -18.38 -4.41
N TYR A 145 -12.76 -19.25 -3.55
CA TYR A 145 -11.79 -20.28 -3.90
C TYR A 145 -12.46 -21.55 -4.45
N THR A 146 -13.33 -21.42 -5.46
CA THR A 146 -14.09 -22.57 -5.99
C THR A 146 -13.25 -23.59 -6.74
N THR A 147 -12.20 -23.15 -7.42
CA THR A 147 -11.34 -23.99 -8.29
C THR A 147 -10.04 -24.41 -7.63
N ILE A 148 -9.76 -23.89 -6.43
CA ILE A 148 -8.46 -23.88 -5.78
C ILE A 148 -8.66 -24.19 -4.30
N SER A 149 -7.75 -24.93 -3.67
CA SER A 149 -7.78 -25.13 -2.22
C SER A 149 -7.62 -23.79 -1.49
N ILE A 150 -8.44 -23.56 -0.46
CA ILE A 150 -8.37 -22.37 0.40
C ILE A 150 -6.93 -22.25 0.95
N PRO A 151 -6.23 -21.12 0.73
CA PRO A 151 -4.86 -20.97 1.17
C PRO A 151 -4.79 -20.92 2.71
N GLY A 152 -3.68 -21.38 3.29
CA GLY A 152 -3.46 -21.37 4.74
C GLY A 152 -3.55 -19.98 5.37
N THR A 153 -3.33 -18.93 4.57
CA THR A 153 -3.44 -17.51 4.96
C THR A 153 -4.86 -17.06 5.29
N CYS A 154 -5.87 -17.84 4.90
CA CYS A 154 -7.28 -17.59 5.20
C CYS A 154 -7.72 -18.07 6.59
N CYS A 155 -6.87 -18.74 7.37
CA CYS A 155 -7.24 -19.23 8.69
C CYS A 155 -6.17 -18.91 9.72
N GLU A 156 -6.53 -19.08 10.99
CA GLU A 156 -5.61 -18.88 12.10
C GLU A 156 -4.43 -19.86 12.02
N PRO A 157 -3.21 -19.44 12.38
CA PRO A 157 -2.00 -20.25 12.23
C PRO A 157 -1.99 -21.54 13.06
N GLU A 158 -2.92 -21.70 14.01
CA GLU A 158 -3.10 -22.92 14.81
C GLU A 158 -3.98 -23.99 14.13
N THR A 159 -4.54 -23.70 12.95
CA THR A 159 -5.40 -24.64 12.22
C THR A 159 -4.58 -25.56 11.30
N ILE A 160 -4.69 -26.87 11.51
CA ILE A 160 -3.94 -27.91 10.75
C ILE A 160 -4.48 -28.05 9.31
N VAL A 161 -5.77 -27.75 9.11
CA VAL A 161 -6.44 -27.82 7.80
C VAL A 161 -7.35 -26.59 7.64
N CYS A 162 -7.06 -25.78 6.63
CA CYS A 162 -7.93 -24.66 6.23
C CYS A 162 -9.13 -25.18 5.43
N ALA A 163 -10.30 -25.17 6.06
CA ALA A 163 -11.59 -25.46 5.44
C ALA A 163 -12.50 -24.24 5.55
N SER A 164 -13.53 -24.16 4.70
CA SER A 164 -14.49 -23.02 4.68
C SER A 164 -15.18 -22.78 6.03
N GLU A 165 -15.27 -23.79 6.89
CA GLU A 165 -15.84 -23.69 8.24
C GLU A 165 -14.95 -22.92 9.22
N ASN A 166 -13.63 -23.03 9.05
CA ASN A 166 -12.61 -22.45 9.94
C ASN A 166 -11.89 -21.25 9.31
N ALA A 167 -12.21 -20.91 8.07
CA ALA A 167 -11.67 -19.74 7.38
C ALA A 167 -12.30 -18.45 7.89
N TYR A 168 -11.55 -17.35 7.78
CA TYR A 168 -12.05 -16.01 8.09
C TYR A 168 -13.30 -15.69 7.28
N LYS A 169 -14.44 -15.57 7.98
CA LYS A 169 -15.70 -15.11 7.38
C LYS A 169 -15.59 -13.61 7.09
N ARG A 170 -16.29 -13.14 6.05
CA ARG A 170 -16.31 -11.74 5.57
C ARG A 170 -15.98 -10.74 6.67
N VAL A 171 -15.17 -9.73 6.34
CA VAL A 171 -15.11 -8.47 7.09
C VAL A 171 -16.53 -7.90 7.12
N SER A 172 -17.30 -8.30 8.13
CA SER A 172 -18.64 -7.82 8.34
C SER A 172 -18.46 -6.35 8.65
N LYS A 173 -18.84 -5.49 7.70
CA LYS A 173 -18.90 -4.03 7.85
C LYS A 173 -19.45 -3.72 9.24
N LYS A 174 -18.56 -3.43 10.19
CA LYS A 174 -18.88 -2.57 11.34
C LYS A 174 -18.51 -1.18 10.88
N LEU A 175 -19.46 -0.56 10.18
CA LEU A 175 -19.56 0.88 10.08
C LEU A 175 -20.69 1.29 11.02
#